data_AF-A0A945GN83-F1
#
_entry.id   AF-A0A945GN83-F1
#
_cell.length_a   1.000
_cell.length_b   1.000
_cell.length_c   1.000
_cell.angle_alpha   90.00
_cell.angle_beta   90.00
_cell.angle_gamma   90.00
#
_symmetry.space_group_name_H-M   'P 1'
#
loop_
_entity.id
_entity.type
_entity.pdbx_description
1 polymer ?
#
loop_
_entity_poly.entity_id
_entity_poly.type
_entity_poly.pdbx_seq_one_letter_code
_entity_poly.pdbx_strand_id
1 'polypeptide(L)'
;MEWTPALFGVAFLVALGFLLKRLVRAIGMPCQFCDNSKLTYFDKLPLGTRTAILSYFREREKRTPDTDALFICLNCRTIHDDFSGEKRSWDTDYAVGVGPSGIPGLQASTRTFCKVCNNLIYGCDPGRDDIHCEFCGTHYQWQVHEPSGFRFFMPPEDAQVLERCKDSYGIA
;
A
#
# COMPACT_ATOMS: atom_id res chain seq x y z
N MET A 1 -17.18 17.22 -42.46
CA MET A 1 -16.55 16.22 -41.58
C MET A 1 -15.89 17.00 -40.44
N GLU A 2 -16.66 17.32 -39.40
CA GLU A 2 -16.29 18.27 -38.33
C GLU A 2 -15.80 17.52 -37.07
N TRP A 3 -14.74 16.71 -37.20
CA TRP A 3 -14.21 15.89 -36.09
C TRP A 3 -13.14 16.58 -35.24
N THR A 4 -12.73 17.80 -35.59
CA THR A 4 -11.59 18.50 -34.99
C THR A 4 -11.79 18.88 -33.50
N PRO A 5 -12.87 19.53 -33.06
CA PRO A 5 -12.97 20.00 -31.67
C PRO A 5 -13.08 18.86 -30.65
N ALA A 6 -13.72 17.74 -31.01
CA ALA A 6 -13.86 16.57 -30.13
C ALA A 6 -12.52 15.90 -29.83
N LEU A 7 -11.64 15.77 -30.83
CA LEU A 7 -10.31 15.18 -30.66
C LEU A 7 -9.39 16.06 -29.79
N PHE A 8 -9.45 17.38 -29.94
CA PHE A 8 -8.70 18.30 -29.07
C PHE A 8 -9.19 18.24 -27.62
N GLY A 9 -10.50 18.12 -27.39
CA GLY A 9 -11.07 17.95 -26.05
C GLY A 9 -10.56 16.69 -25.34
N VAL A 10 -10.56 15.55 -26.03
CA VAL A 10 -10.06 14.28 -25.47
C VAL A 10 -8.56 14.35 -25.18
N ALA A 11 -7.76 14.87 -26.12
CA ALA A 11 -6.31 14.99 -25.94
C ALA A 11 -5.96 15.90 -24.76
N PHE A 12 -6.68 17.02 -24.58
CA PHE A 12 -6.52 17.91 -23.44
C PHE A 12 -6.84 17.21 -22.12
N LEU A 13 -7.97 16.49 -22.03
CA LEU A 13 -8.34 15.74 -20.82
C LEU A 13 -7.31 14.67 -20.47
N VAL A 14 -6.78 13.96 -21.46
CA VAL A 14 -5.70 12.98 -21.27
C VAL A 14 -4.44 13.66 -20.72
N ALA A 15 -3.98 14.74 -21.36
CA ALA A 15 -2.80 15.48 -20.92
C ALA A 15 -2.97 16.04 -19.50
N LEU A 16 -4.15 16.60 -19.19
CA LEU A 16 -4.50 17.09 -17.85
C LEU A 16 -4.45 15.95 -16.82
N GLY A 17 -5.01 14.77 -17.16
CA GLY A 17 -4.94 13.58 -16.31
C GLY A 17 -3.50 13.14 -16.02
N PHE A 18 -2.62 13.15 -17.02
CA PHE A 18 -1.19 12.86 -16.82
C PHE A 18 -0.50 13.89 -15.92
N LEU A 19 -0.81 15.18 -16.10
CA LEU A 19 -0.26 16.26 -15.28
C LEU A 19 -0.69 16.12 -13.82
N LEU A 20 -1.98 15.89 -13.58
CA LEU A 20 -2.53 15.66 -12.24
C LEU A 20 -1.90 14.43 -11.58
N LYS A 21 -1.74 13.32 -12.31
CA LYS A 21 -1.05 12.12 -11.81
C LYS A 21 0.39 12.41 -11.38
N ARG A 22 1.11 13.24 -12.13
CA ARG A 22 2.47 13.68 -11.77
C ARG A 22 2.47 14.60 -10.55
N LEU A 23 1.53 15.54 -10.45
CA LEU A 23 1.37 16.41 -9.29
C LEU A 23 1.11 15.62 -8.00
N VAL A 24 0.17 14.67 -8.02
CA VAL A 24 -0.11 13.80 -6.87
C VAL A 24 1.13 12.99 -6.46
N ARG A 25 1.85 12.39 -7.43
CA ARG A 25 3.12 11.69 -7.16
C ARG A 25 4.22 12.60 -6.61
N ALA A 26 4.24 13.88 -6.98
CA ALA A 26 5.20 14.86 -6.50
C ALA A 26 4.87 15.36 -5.09
N ILE A 27 3.58 15.58 -4.80
CA ILE A 27 3.12 15.96 -3.47
C ILE A 27 3.37 14.82 -2.49
N GLY A 28 3.25 13.56 -2.92
CA GLY A 28 3.40 12.40 -2.03
C GLY A 28 2.20 12.24 -1.10
N MET A 29 2.02 11.04 -0.56
CA MET A 29 0.88 10.71 0.30
C MET A 29 1.30 10.73 1.77
N PRO A 30 0.48 11.21 2.71
CA PRO A 30 0.77 11.10 4.13
C PRO A 30 0.85 9.63 4.57
N CYS A 31 1.72 9.34 5.55
CA CYS A 31 1.80 8.02 6.15
C CYS A 31 0.65 7.82 7.15
N GLN A 32 -0.14 6.76 6.95
CA GLN A 32 -1.28 6.40 7.82
C GLN A 32 -0.94 6.17 9.30
N PHE A 33 0.35 6.06 9.66
CA PHE A 33 0.77 5.79 11.04
C PHE A 33 1.22 7.04 11.81
N CYS A 34 1.79 8.04 11.12
CA CYS A 34 2.33 9.21 11.80
C CYS A 34 1.75 10.54 11.35
N ASP A 35 1.10 10.60 10.18
CA ASP A 35 0.55 11.77 9.47
C ASP A 35 1.52 12.94 9.21
N ASN A 36 2.60 13.04 9.97
CA ASN A 36 3.63 14.08 9.97
C ASN A 36 4.67 13.88 8.86
N SER A 37 4.60 12.78 8.11
CA SER A 37 5.58 12.44 7.09
C SER A 37 4.92 11.83 5.88
N LYS A 38 5.51 12.12 4.73
CA LYS A 38 5.04 11.62 3.44
C LYS A 38 5.73 10.30 3.10
N LEU A 39 4.96 9.42 2.49
CA LEU A 39 5.44 8.19 1.89
C LEU A 39 6.36 8.50 0.72
N THR A 40 7.46 7.79 0.70
CA THR A 40 8.46 7.77 -0.37
C THR A 40 8.19 6.57 -1.25
N TYR A 41 8.12 6.78 -2.56
CA TYR A 41 8.02 5.67 -3.52
C TYR A 41 9.30 4.84 -3.47
N PHE A 42 9.17 3.52 -3.64
CA PHE A 42 10.29 2.59 -3.59
C PHE A 42 11.42 2.95 -4.57
N ASP A 43 11.07 3.36 -5.78
CA ASP A 43 12.04 3.74 -6.83
C ASP A 43 12.93 4.93 -6.45
N LYS A 44 12.48 5.78 -5.51
CA LYS A 44 13.22 6.95 -5.00
C LYS A 44 14.21 6.61 -3.87
N LEU A 45 14.21 5.38 -3.36
CA LEU A 45 15.14 4.97 -2.31
C LEU A 45 16.55 4.71 -2.86
N PRO A 46 17.60 4.85 -2.02
CA PRO A 46 18.96 4.42 -2.38
C PRO A 46 18.99 2.97 -2.83
N LEU A 47 19.85 2.65 -3.82
CA LEU A 47 19.94 1.30 -4.38
C LEU A 47 20.17 0.21 -3.33
N GLY A 48 21.07 0.44 -2.36
CA GLY A 48 21.32 -0.52 -1.27
C GLY A 48 20.08 -0.80 -0.42
N THR A 49 19.30 0.23 -0.08
CA THR A 49 18.05 0.09 0.65
C THR A 49 17.01 -0.69 -0.15
N ARG A 50 16.89 -0.39 -1.46
CA ARG A 50 15.99 -1.13 -2.36
C ARG A 50 16.33 -2.61 -2.42
N THR A 51 17.62 -2.93 -2.60
CA THR A 51 18.08 -4.31 -2.62
C THR A 51 17.79 -5.04 -1.32
N ALA A 52 18.02 -4.41 -0.17
CA ALA A 52 17.74 -5.00 1.15
C ALA A 52 16.24 -5.21 1.39
N ILE A 53 15.37 -4.31 0.94
CA ILE A 53 13.92 -4.51 1.04
C ILE A 53 13.48 -5.67 0.14
N LEU A 54 13.99 -5.75 -1.10
CA LEU A 54 13.63 -6.83 -2.03
C LEU A 54 14.15 -8.20 -1.61
N SER A 55 15.33 -8.27 -0.98
CA SER A 55 15.84 -9.53 -0.45
C SER A 55 14.91 -10.09 0.61
N TYR A 56 14.35 -9.23 1.48
CA TYR A 56 13.37 -9.64 2.48
C TYR A 56 12.14 -10.30 1.86
N PHE A 57 11.52 -9.68 0.85
CA PHE A 57 10.35 -10.28 0.18
C PHE A 57 10.67 -11.64 -0.47
N ARG A 58 11.86 -11.78 -1.07
CA ARG A 58 12.28 -13.05 -1.68
C ARG A 58 12.56 -14.13 -0.64
N GLU A 59 13.19 -13.76 0.47
CA GLU A 59 13.60 -14.70 1.51
C GLU A 59 12.44 -15.12 2.39
N ARG A 60 11.57 -14.18 2.78
CA ARG A 60 10.47 -14.40 3.73
C ARG A 60 9.15 -14.71 3.05
N GLU A 61 8.75 -13.91 2.07
CA GLU A 61 7.44 -14.09 1.40
C GLU A 61 7.51 -15.01 0.17
N LYS A 62 8.73 -15.41 -0.24
CA LYS A 62 8.97 -16.24 -1.44
C LYS A 62 8.31 -15.70 -2.70
N ARG A 63 8.16 -14.37 -2.80
CA ARG A 63 7.56 -13.69 -3.96
C ARG A 63 8.41 -12.52 -4.45
N THR A 64 8.08 -12.05 -5.65
CA THR A 64 8.59 -10.79 -6.18
C THR A 64 7.51 -9.73 -5.99
N PRO A 65 7.72 -8.71 -5.13
CA PRO A 65 6.71 -7.68 -4.91
C PRO A 65 6.62 -6.76 -6.14
N ASP A 66 5.44 -6.18 -6.35
CA ASP A 66 5.29 -5.08 -7.30
C ASP A 66 5.91 -3.81 -6.70
N THR A 67 7.06 -3.40 -7.24
CA THR A 67 7.80 -2.24 -6.74
C THR A 67 7.06 -0.92 -6.92
N ASP A 68 6.12 -0.83 -7.86
CA ASP A 68 5.31 0.37 -8.07
C ASP A 68 4.19 0.51 -7.01
N ALA A 69 3.91 -0.57 -6.29
CA ALA A 69 2.95 -0.68 -5.20
C ALA A 69 3.62 -0.66 -3.80
N LEU A 70 4.92 -0.41 -3.74
CA LEU A 70 5.67 -0.25 -2.49
C LEU A 70 5.83 1.22 -2.11
N PHE A 71 5.35 1.56 -0.92
CA PHE A 71 5.44 2.90 -0.34
C PHE A 71 6.12 2.85 1.03
N ILE A 72 7.00 3.80 1.30
CA ILE A 72 7.89 3.73 2.45
C ILE A 72 7.79 5.00 3.27
N CYS A 73 7.43 4.86 4.55
CA CYS A 73 7.58 5.96 5.49
C CYS A 73 8.98 5.92 6.10
N LEU A 74 9.83 6.88 5.74
CA LEU A 74 11.18 6.98 6.29
C LEU A 74 11.20 7.35 7.78
N ASN A 75 10.16 8.07 8.25
CA ASN A 75 10.03 8.46 9.66
C ASN A 75 9.66 7.27 10.56
N CYS A 76 8.59 6.54 10.20
CA CYS A 76 8.18 5.35 10.95
C CYS A 76 9.08 4.13 10.69
N ARG A 77 9.87 4.20 9.61
CA ARG A 77 10.59 3.06 9.01
C ARG A 77 9.64 1.90 8.72
N THR A 78 8.56 2.18 8.01
CA THR A 78 7.54 1.16 7.69
C THR A 78 7.41 0.99 6.19
N ILE A 79 7.34 -0.27 5.73
CA ILE A 79 6.98 -0.62 4.36
C ILE A 79 5.47 -0.83 4.29
N HIS A 80 4.83 -0.02 3.44
CA HIS A 80 3.45 -0.19 3.03
C HIS A 80 3.48 -0.89 1.68
N ASP A 81 3.05 -2.14 1.69
CA ASP A 81 2.97 -2.99 0.51
C ASP A 81 1.51 -3.06 0.10
N ASP A 82 1.15 -2.33 -0.94
CA ASP A 82 -0.18 -2.39 -1.53
C ASP A 82 -0.28 -3.69 -2.33
N PHE A 83 -0.54 -4.76 -1.59
CA PHE A 83 -0.59 -6.13 -2.07
C PHE A 83 -1.59 -6.32 -3.23
N SER A 84 -2.52 -5.37 -3.41
CA SER A 84 -3.47 -5.27 -4.51
C SER A 84 -2.84 -5.02 -5.88
N GLY A 85 -1.67 -4.37 -5.96
CA GLY A 85 -1.06 -3.91 -7.22
C GLY A 85 -1.86 -2.82 -7.94
N GLU A 86 -3.13 -2.60 -7.56
CA GLU A 86 -3.90 -1.45 -7.96
C GLU A 86 -3.66 -0.31 -6.98
N LYS A 87 -2.91 0.71 -7.44
CA LYS A 87 -2.78 2.03 -6.78
C LYS A 87 -4.11 2.61 -6.21
N ARG A 88 -5.25 2.10 -6.68
CA ARG A 88 -6.61 2.46 -6.25
C ARG A 88 -6.93 2.08 -4.81
N SER A 89 -6.35 1.03 -4.24
CA SER A 89 -6.76 0.61 -2.90
C SER A 89 -6.47 1.71 -1.86
N TRP A 90 -5.27 2.29 -1.90
CA TRP A 90 -4.85 3.34 -0.96
C TRP A 90 -5.55 4.70 -1.17
N ASP A 91 -5.96 5.02 -2.40
CA ASP A 91 -6.78 6.21 -2.67
C ASP A 91 -8.16 6.10 -2.01
N THR A 92 -8.75 4.90 -1.94
CA THR A 92 -9.94 4.61 -1.12
C THR A 92 -9.63 4.59 0.39
N ASP A 93 -8.38 4.34 0.80
CA ASP A 93 -7.94 4.28 2.21
C ASP A 93 -7.93 5.65 2.87
N TYR A 94 -7.73 6.71 2.08
CA TYR A 94 -7.77 8.09 2.55
C TYR A 94 -9.10 8.81 2.28
N ALA A 95 -9.89 8.36 1.28
CA ALA A 95 -11.09 9.06 0.81
C ALA A 95 -12.31 8.97 1.76
N VAL A 96 -12.21 8.30 2.89
CA VAL A 96 -13.33 8.20 3.84
C VAL A 96 -12.84 8.57 5.23
N GLY A 97 -12.84 9.86 5.55
CA GLY A 97 -12.91 10.39 6.93
C GLY A 97 -14.23 10.03 7.64
N VAL A 98 -14.81 8.89 7.25
CA VAL A 98 -16.02 8.28 7.73
C VAL A 98 -15.69 6.79 7.73
N GLY A 99 -15.07 6.31 8.82
CA GLY A 99 -15.20 4.89 9.10
C GLY A 99 -16.69 4.51 9.05
N PRO A 100 -17.06 3.24 8.86
CA PRO A 100 -18.46 2.78 8.85
C PRO A 100 -19.25 3.04 10.15
N SER A 101 -18.73 3.85 11.06
CA SER A 101 -19.36 4.27 12.30
C SER A 101 -19.10 5.77 12.48
N GLY A 102 -20.16 6.57 12.51
CA GLY A 102 -20.14 7.99 12.87
C GLY A 102 -19.82 8.21 14.36
N ILE A 103 -18.79 7.52 14.87
CA ILE A 103 -18.31 7.59 16.24
C ILE A 103 -17.10 8.54 16.25
N PRO A 104 -17.22 9.74 16.85
CA PRO A 104 -16.09 10.61 17.09
C PRO A 104 -15.02 9.87 17.92
N GLY A 105 -13.80 9.77 17.43
CA GLY A 105 -12.69 9.11 18.13
C GLY A 105 -12.28 7.74 17.57
N LEU A 106 -13.01 7.19 16.60
CA LEU A 106 -12.48 6.10 15.79
C LEU A 106 -11.49 6.71 14.79
N GLN A 107 -10.21 6.78 15.18
CA GLN A 107 -9.10 7.07 14.25
C GLN A 107 -9.31 6.25 12.98
N ALA A 108 -9.06 6.85 11.81
CA ALA A 108 -9.07 6.15 10.54
C ALA A 108 -8.29 4.85 10.69
N SER A 109 -8.99 3.72 10.78
CA SER A 109 -8.38 2.47 11.20
C SER A 109 -7.41 2.06 10.11
N THR A 110 -6.13 1.93 10.47
CA THR A 110 -5.10 1.54 9.52
C THR A 110 -5.47 0.20 8.90
N ARG A 111 -5.38 0.10 7.59
CA ARG A 111 -5.88 -1.06 6.86
C ARG A 111 -4.88 -1.58 5.86
N THR A 112 -5.03 -2.85 5.51
CA THR A 112 -4.18 -3.56 4.56
C THR A 112 -4.88 -4.84 4.11
N PHE A 113 -4.52 -5.38 2.95
CA PHE A 113 -5.00 -6.68 2.54
C PHE A 113 -4.28 -7.80 3.29
N CYS A 114 -5.05 -8.84 3.65
CA CYS A 114 -4.53 -10.10 4.11
C CYS A 114 -3.73 -10.77 2.99
N LYS A 115 -2.43 -10.93 3.20
CA LYS A 115 -1.51 -11.61 2.28
C LYS A 115 -1.84 -13.10 2.03
N VAL A 116 -2.72 -13.70 2.84
CA VAL A 116 -3.09 -15.13 2.78
C VAL A 116 -4.44 -15.35 2.10
N CYS A 117 -5.50 -14.64 2.55
CA CYS A 117 -6.86 -14.84 2.06
C CYS A 117 -7.41 -13.67 1.24
N ASN A 118 -6.62 -12.61 1.09
CA ASN A 118 -6.94 -11.43 0.32
C ASN A 118 -8.12 -10.57 0.78
N ASN A 119 -8.58 -10.74 2.01
CA ASN A 119 -9.59 -9.87 2.61
C ASN A 119 -8.94 -8.66 3.30
N LEU A 120 -9.66 -7.55 3.38
CA LEU A 120 -9.20 -6.34 4.05
C LEU A 120 -9.14 -6.56 5.57
N ILE A 121 -8.01 -6.18 6.19
CA ILE A 121 -7.77 -6.21 7.64
C ILE A 121 -7.73 -4.76 8.13
N TYR A 122 -8.27 -4.52 9.33
CA TYR A 122 -8.31 -3.20 9.97
C TYR A 122 -7.54 -3.18 11.30
N GLY A 123 -7.12 -1.98 11.72
CA GLY A 123 -6.38 -1.75 12.95
C GLY A 123 -4.99 -2.39 12.92
N CYS A 124 -4.26 -2.22 11.81
CA CYS A 124 -2.95 -2.82 11.57
C CYS A 124 -1.78 -1.96 12.10
N ASP A 125 -1.98 -1.24 13.20
CA ASP A 125 -1.02 -0.27 13.71
C ASP A 125 0.27 -0.93 14.26
N PRO A 126 1.47 -0.35 14.03
CA PRO A 126 2.75 -0.87 14.53
C PRO A 126 2.89 -0.99 16.06
N GLY A 127 1.91 -0.51 16.83
CA GLY A 127 1.86 -0.61 18.29
C GLY A 127 0.89 -1.68 18.81
N ARG A 128 0.27 -2.46 17.93
CA ARG A 128 -0.58 -3.59 18.31
C ARG A 128 0.17 -4.90 18.13
N ASP A 129 0.14 -5.71 19.19
CA ASP A 129 0.82 -7.01 19.23
C ASP A 129 -0.09 -8.18 18.82
N ASP A 130 -1.39 -7.92 18.70
CA ASP A 130 -2.43 -8.93 18.42
C ASP A 130 -3.29 -8.47 17.24
N ILE A 131 -2.82 -8.79 16.03
CA ILE A 131 -3.49 -8.42 14.78
C ILE A 131 -3.84 -9.71 14.04
N HIS A 132 -5.13 -9.96 13.79
CA HIS A 132 -5.59 -11.16 13.10
C HIS A 132 -6.43 -10.79 11.90
N CYS A 133 -6.34 -11.60 10.85
CA CYS A 133 -7.32 -11.53 9.77
C CYS A 133 -8.64 -12.13 10.26
N GLU A 134 -9.70 -11.32 10.31
CA GLU A 134 -11.04 -11.74 10.74
C GLU A 134 -11.66 -12.86 9.87
N PHE A 135 -11.12 -13.06 8.66
CA PHE A 135 -11.66 -14.01 7.68
C PHE A 135 -10.98 -15.37 7.71
N CYS A 136 -9.65 -15.41 7.85
CA CYS A 136 -8.88 -16.66 7.83
C CYS A 136 -8.13 -16.97 9.14
N GLY A 137 -8.23 -16.09 10.14
CA GLY A 137 -7.59 -16.27 11.44
C GLY A 137 -6.06 -16.14 11.44
N THR A 138 -5.45 -15.75 10.31
CA THR A 138 -3.99 -15.58 10.23
C THR A 138 -3.55 -14.46 11.17
N HIS A 139 -2.62 -14.78 12.07
CA HIS A 139 -2.00 -13.84 12.99
C HIS A 139 -0.86 -13.06 12.31
N TYR A 140 -0.94 -11.74 12.31
CA TYR A 140 0.08 -10.86 11.76
C TYR A 140 0.90 -10.19 12.85
N GLN A 141 2.16 -9.97 12.53
CA GLN A 141 3.09 -9.25 13.39
C GLN A 141 3.94 -8.27 12.57
N TRP A 142 4.33 -7.18 13.22
CA TRP A 142 5.31 -6.25 12.68
C TRP A 142 6.72 -6.79 12.95
N GLN A 143 7.48 -7.06 11.90
CA GLN A 143 8.84 -7.58 11.98
C GLN A 143 9.83 -6.55 11.45
N VAL A 144 10.92 -6.33 12.19
CA VAL A 144 12.03 -5.48 11.72
C VAL A 144 12.98 -6.33 10.87
N HIS A 145 13.26 -5.89 9.66
CA HIS A 145 14.30 -6.48 8.84
C HIS A 145 15.64 -5.79 9.11
N GLU A 146 16.53 -6.46 9.84
CA GLU A 146 17.80 -5.90 10.31
C GLU A 146 18.64 -5.22 9.20
N PRO A 147 18.89 -5.83 8.02
CA PRO A 147 19.67 -5.19 6.96
C PRO A 147 19.10 -3.87 6.43
N SER A 148 17.76 -3.72 6.40
CA SER A 148 17.13 -2.50 5.89
C SER A 148 16.72 -1.53 7.01
N GLY A 149 16.54 -2.01 8.24
CA GLY A 149 16.03 -1.26 9.38
C GLY A 149 14.53 -0.90 9.27
N PHE A 150 13.82 -1.49 8.31
CA PHE A 150 12.39 -1.24 8.09
C PHE A 150 11.52 -2.34 8.70
N ARG A 151 10.29 -1.95 9.07
CA ARG A 151 9.24 -2.82 9.57
C ARG A 151 8.36 -3.31 8.43
N PHE A 152 8.04 -4.60 8.48
CA PHE A 152 7.17 -5.29 7.54
C PHE A 152 5.99 -5.90 8.31
N PHE A 153 4.79 -5.77 7.74
CA PHE A 153 3.58 -6.40 8.28
C PHE A 153 3.44 -7.80 7.70
N MET A 154 3.56 -8.82 8.55
CA MET A 154 3.84 -10.18 8.10
C MET A 154 2.95 -11.23 8.76
N PRO A 155 2.45 -12.22 7.99
CA PRO A 155 1.87 -13.43 8.57
C PRO A 155 2.98 -14.32 9.17
N PRO A 156 2.62 -15.47 9.79
CA PRO A 156 3.58 -16.45 10.30
C PRO A 156 4.44 -17.03 9.17
N GLU A 157 5.63 -17.54 9.49
CA GLU A 157 6.62 -17.99 8.48
C GLU A 157 6.16 -19.15 7.62
N ASP A 158 5.28 -19.99 8.16
CA ASP A 158 4.68 -21.16 7.51
C ASP A 158 3.41 -20.81 6.72
N ALA A 159 2.92 -19.57 6.78
CA ALA A 159 1.76 -19.16 6.03
C ALA A 159 2.06 -19.05 4.54
N GLN A 160 1.18 -19.63 3.72
CA GLN A 160 1.24 -19.47 2.27
C GLN A 160 0.80 -18.05 1.87
N VAL A 161 1.76 -17.20 1.57
CA VAL A 161 1.51 -15.85 1.03
C VAL A 161 1.10 -15.97 -0.44
N LEU A 162 0.06 -15.25 -0.83
CA LEU A 162 -0.36 -15.15 -2.22
C LEU A 162 0.70 -14.42 -3.04
N GLU A 163 0.84 -14.77 -4.32
CA GLU A 163 1.77 -14.06 -5.21
C GLU A 163 1.34 -12.60 -5.42
N ARG A 164 0.02 -12.40 -5.51
CA ARG A 164 -0.67 -11.11 -5.63
C ARG A 164 -2.06 -11.21 -5.02
N CYS A 165 -2.59 -10.09 -4.54
CA CYS A 165 -4.02 -9.92 -4.31
C CYS A 165 -4.79 -10.12 -5.62
N LYS A 166 -5.90 -10.85 -5.56
CA LYS A 166 -6.89 -10.89 -6.64
C LYS A 166 -7.95 -9.87 -6.29
N ASP A 167 -8.04 -8.75 -6.99
CA ASP A 167 -9.17 -7.87 -6.77
C ASP A 167 -10.50 -8.67 -6.91
N SER A 168 -11.50 -8.31 -6.11
CA SER A 168 -12.81 -8.95 -6.17
C SER A 168 -13.54 -8.68 -7.50
N TYR A 169 -12.90 -7.95 -8.42
CA TYR A 169 -13.42 -7.61 -9.75
C TYR A 169 -12.90 -8.54 -10.86
N GLY A 170 -11.99 -9.48 -10.53
CA GLY A 170 -11.54 -10.51 -11.46
C GLY A 170 -10.69 -9.97 -12.61
N ILE A 171 -10.02 -8.82 -12.43
CA ILE A 171 -9.14 -8.27 -13.45
C ILE A 171 -7.70 -8.73 -13.13
N ALA A 172 -7.28 -9.75 -13.88
CA ALA A 172 -5.95 -10.34 -13.85
C ALA A 172 -4.93 -9.55 -14.67
#